data_AF-C9YFX9-F1
#
_entry.id   AF-C9YFX9-F1
#
_cell.length_a   1.000
_cell.length_b   1.000
_cell.length_c   1.000
_cell.angle_alpha   90.00
_cell.angle_beta   90.00
_cell.angle_gamma   90.00
#
_symmetry.space_group_name_H-M   'P 1'
#
loop_
_entity.id
_entity.type
_entity.pdbx_description
1 polymer ?
#
loop_
_entity_poly.entity_id
_entity_poly.type
_entity_poly.pdbx_seq_one_letter_code
_entity_poly.pdbx_strand_id
1 'polypeptide(L)'
;MTSSIFLPSTDKANPRTEAALARLRKAMAEIEADIASHQGVYPFNHGRVTQSELCRRADVKKATLQTPLHKDTTRVQILAWLDSVTAGLTVTRDATREKVTAAADTLAAEVHRLEAELQAALLQLGLAEQRIKVLEVERAELMSRQLDQRIGST
;
A
#
# COMPACT_ATOMS: atom_id res chain seq x y z
N MET A 1 48.23 50.40 20.13
CA MET A 1 47.62 49.06 20.03
C MET A 1 46.35 49.22 19.21
N THR A 2 46.41 48.79 17.95
CA THR A 2 45.37 49.02 16.94
C THR A 2 44.22 48.03 17.11
N SER A 3 43.07 48.54 17.55
CA SER A 3 41.80 47.81 17.59
C SER A 3 41.36 47.44 16.17
N SER A 4 41.45 46.15 15.84
CA SER A 4 40.91 45.59 14.60
C SER A 4 39.39 45.46 14.74
N ILE A 5 38.67 46.38 14.13
CA ILE A 5 37.20 46.37 14.05
C ILE A 5 36.81 45.26 13.07
N PHE A 6 36.24 44.17 13.59
CA PHE A 6 35.59 43.15 12.77
C PHE A 6 34.25 43.72 12.27
N LEU A 7 34.24 44.22 11.04
CA LEU A 7 33.01 44.55 10.35
C LEU A 7 32.33 43.25 9.90
N PRO A 8 31.02 43.05 10.18
CA PRO A 8 30.29 41.92 9.61
C PRO A 8 30.21 42.12 8.10
N SER A 9 30.81 41.20 7.35
CA SER A 9 30.70 41.16 5.90
C SER A 9 29.22 41.07 5.55
N THR A 10 28.68 42.13 4.96
CA THR A 10 27.30 42.18 4.49
C THR A 10 27.12 41.07 3.45
N ASP A 11 26.36 40.04 3.80
CA ASP A 11 25.98 38.92 2.96
C ASP A 11 25.18 39.45 1.76
N LYS A 12 25.88 39.76 0.67
CA LYS A 12 25.23 39.91 -0.63
C LYS A 12 24.73 38.54 -1.02
N ALA A 13 23.41 38.41 -1.09
CA ALA A 13 22.73 37.23 -1.62
C ALA A 13 23.42 36.76 -2.92
N ASN A 14 24.11 35.63 -2.85
CA ASN A 14 24.75 35.05 -4.01
C ASN A 14 23.65 34.40 -4.86
N PRO A 15 23.43 34.83 -6.12
CA PRO A 15 22.35 34.31 -6.95
C PRO A 15 22.43 32.79 -7.15
N ARG A 16 23.63 32.20 -7.09
CA ARG A 16 23.81 30.75 -7.13
C ARG A 16 23.28 30.06 -5.87
N THR A 17 23.49 30.68 -4.71
CA THR A 17 23.00 30.19 -3.43
C THR A 17 21.48 30.25 -3.38
N GLU A 18 20.88 31.36 -3.78
CA GLU A 18 19.42 31.50 -3.83
C GLU A 18 18.77 30.50 -4.80
N ALA A 19 19.36 30.32 -5.98
CA ALA A 19 18.89 29.32 -6.95
C ALA A 19 18.96 27.88 -6.39
N ALA A 20 19.99 27.54 -5.62
CA ALA A 20 20.07 26.23 -4.96
C ALA A 20 18.98 26.06 -3.89
N LEU A 21 18.71 27.11 -3.09
CA LEU A 21 17.64 27.10 -2.10
C LEU A 21 16.25 26.99 -2.73
N ALA A 22 16.02 27.68 -3.86
CA ALA A 22 14.77 27.59 -4.60
C ALA A 22 14.53 26.17 -5.12
N ARG A 23 15.56 25.52 -5.68
CA ARG A 23 15.47 24.12 -6.13
C ARG A 23 15.20 23.14 -4.99
N LEU A 24 15.82 23.34 -3.83
CA LEU A 24 15.55 22.52 -2.64
C LEU A 24 14.10 22.65 -2.18
N ARG A 25 13.57 23.88 -2.09
CA ARG A 25 12.16 24.11 -1.71
C ARG A 25 11.19 23.51 -2.72
N LYS A 26 11.49 23.65 -4.02
CA LYS A 26 10.70 23.01 -5.08
C LYS A 26 10.67 21.49 -4.91
N ALA A 27 11.82 20.87 -4.68
CA ALA A 27 11.92 19.43 -4.47
C ALA A 27 11.18 18.96 -3.21
N MET A 28 11.18 19.77 -2.13
CA MET A 28 10.37 19.46 -0.94
C MET A 28 8.87 19.42 -1.28
N ALA A 29 8.37 20.44 -1.98
CA ALA A 29 6.96 20.50 -2.38
C ALA A 29 6.57 19.36 -3.35
N GLU A 30 7.45 19.00 -4.28
CA GLU A 30 7.24 17.85 -5.18
C GLU A 30 7.20 16.52 -4.40
N ILE A 31 8.07 16.34 -3.40
CA ILE A 31 8.03 15.16 -2.53
C ILE A 31 6.71 15.11 -1.75
N GLU A 32 6.24 16.23 -1.20
CA GLU A 32 4.96 16.29 -0.50
C GLU A 32 3.78 15.97 -1.42
N ALA A 33 3.80 16.46 -2.66
CA ALA A 33 2.80 16.14 -3.68
C ALA A 33 2.82 14.66 -4.08
N ASP A 34 4.01 14.05 -4.20
CA ASP A 34 4.16 12.62 -4.44
C ASP A 34 3.56 11.80 -3.29
N ILE A 35 3.83 12.19 -2.04
CA ILE A 35 3.27 11.52 -0.85
C ILE A 35 1.74 11.63 -0.86
N ALA A 36 1.19 12.82 -1.13
CA ALA A 36 -0.25 13.04 -1.15
C ALA A 36 -0.95 12.25 -2.25
N SER A 37 -0.38 12.21 -3.46
CA SER A 37 -0.94 11.45 -4.60
C SER A 37 -0.89 9.93 -4.40
N HIS A 38 0.01 9.45 -3.53
CA HIS A 38 0.18 8.02 -3.23
C HIS A 38 -0.35 7.65 -1.84
N GLN A 39 -1.46 8.28 -1.43
CA GLN A 39 -2.21 7.94 -0.21
C GLN A 39 -1.37 8.02 1.07
N GLY A 40 -0.43 8.97 1.12
CA GLY A 40 0.47 9.17 2.25
C GLY A 40 1.68 8.24 2.28
N VAL A 41 1.95 7.51 1.20
CA VAL A 41 3.16 6.70 1.03
C VAL A 41 4.08 7.38 0.03
N TYR A 42 5.38 7.49 0.34
CA TYR A 42 6.33 8.00 -0.65
C TYR A 42 6.64 6.91 -1.70
N PRO A 43 6.45 7.14 -3.01
CA PRO A 43 6.57 6.08 -4.02
C PRO A 43 8.02 5.69 -4.37
N PHE A 44 9.01 6.47 -3.95
CA PHE A 44 10.42 6.24 -4.31
C PHE A 44 11.27 5.84 -3.10
N ASN A 45 12.50 5.40 -3.38
CA ASN A 45 13.51 5.10 -2.35
C ASN A 45 12.97 4.22 -1.21
N HIS A 46 12.23 3.16 -1.56
CA HIS A 46 11.62 2.22 -0.61
C HIS A 46 10.74 2.89 0.45
N GLY A 47 10.00 3.94 0.08
CA GLY A 47 9.10 4.66 0.99
C GLY A 47 9.79 5.65 1.93
N ARG A 48 11.08 5.94 1.72
CA ARG A 48 11.87 6.77 2.63
C ARG A 48 12.28 8.08 1.98
N VAL A 49 12.03 9.19 2.66
CA VAL A 49 12.58 10.50 2.30
C VAL A 49 13.84 10.73 3.14
N THR A 50 14.97 11.01 2.48
CA THR A 50 16.25 11.26 3.17
C THR A 50 16.87 12.55 2.64
N GLN A 51 17.85 13.11 3.36
CA GLN A 51 18.59 14.28 2.87
C GLN A 51 19.27 14.01 1.51
N SER A 52 19.82 12.80 1.31
CA SER A 52 20.44 12.43 0.03
C SER A 52 19.39 12.39 -1.09
N GLU A 53 18.19 11.91 -0.80
CA GLU A 53 17.08 11.88 -1.75
C GLU A 53 16.61 13.28 -2.14
N LEU A 54 16.39 14.17 -1.16
CA LEU A 54 16.05 15.56 -1.41
C LEU A 54 17.12 16.26 -2.27
N CYS A 55 18.40 16.07 -1.93
CA CYS A 55 19.52 16.65 -2.67
C CYS A 55 19.56 16.17 -4.13
N ARG A 56 19.30 14.88 -4.39
CA ARG A 56 19.23 14.33 -5.74
C ARG A 56 18.11 14.97 -6.56
N ARG A 57 16.90 15.08 -5.99
CA ARG A 57 15.75 15.70 -6.67
C ARG A 57 15.94 17.18 -6.96
N ALA A 58 16.58 17.89 -6.05
CA ALA A 58 16.88 19.30 -6.22
C ALA A 58 18.08 19.57 -7.16
N ASP A 59 18.79 18.52 -7.60
CA ASP A 59 20.07 18.62 -8.31
C ASP A 59 21.09 19.50 -7.54
N VAL A 60 21.20 19.25 -6.24
CA VAL A 60 22.13 19.92 -5.32
C VAL A 60 23.08 18.90 -4.71
N LYS A 61 24.39 19.17 -4.75
CA LYS A 61 25.38 18.31 -4.08
C LYS A 61 25.15 18.35 -2.57
N LYS A 62 25.07 17.19 -1.92
CA LYS A 62 24.88 17.08 -0.46
C LYS A 62 25.95 17.85 0.34
N ALA A 63 27.18 17.95 -0.19
CA ALA A 63 28.26 18.73 0.40
C ALA A 63 27.94 20.22 0.55
N THR A 64 27.10 20.79 -0.32
CA THR A 64 26.66 22.20 -0.24
C THR A 64 25.99 22.50 1.11
N LEU A 65 25.22 21.56 1.65
CA LEU A 65 24.56 21.69 2.95
C LEU A 65 25.52 21.58 4.15
N GLN A 66 26.77 21.16 3.94
CA GLN A 66 27.79 21.07 5.00
C GLN A 66 28.63 22.34 5.11
N THR A 67 28.49 23.27 4.16
CA THR A 67 29.25 24.51 4.17
C THR A 67 28.83 25.41 5.34
N PRO A 68 29.72 26.26 5.89
CA PRO A 68 29.39 27.18 6.98
C PRO A 68 28.14 28.03 6.73
N LEU A 69 27.87 28.36 5.46
CA LEU A 69 26.69 29.13 5.05
C LEU A 69 25.37 28.41 5.31
N HIS A 70 25.34 27.08 5.23
CA HIS A 70 24.11 26.29 5.25
C HIS A 70 24.00 25.32 6.43
N LYS A 71 25.13 24.91 7.01
CA LYS A 71 25.18 23.82 8.00
C LYS A 71 24.35 24.10 9.26
N ASP A 72 24.29 25.36 9.68
CA ASP A 72 23.62 25.78 10.92
C ASP A 72 22.26 26.45 10.65
N THR A 73 21.87 26.60 9.38
CA THR A 73 20.64 27.29 8.97
C THR A 73 19.77 26.40 8.08
N THR A 74 20.03 26.38 6.77
CA THR A 74 19.26 25.61 5.77
C THR A 74 19.23 24.12 6.09
N ARG A 75 20.38 23.56 6.50
CA ARG A 75 20.47 22.14 6.84
C ARG A 75 19.58 21.80 8.03
N VAL A 76 19.53 22.67 9.05
CA VAL A 76 18.68 22.47 10.24
C VAL A 76 17.21 22.47 9.85
N GLN A 77 16.78 23.41 9.01
CA GLN A 77 15.41 23.47 8.50
C GLN A 77 15.04 22.22 7.68
N ILE A 78 15.95 21.75 6.83
CA ILE A 78 15.75 20.53 6.05
C ILE A 78 15.63 19.31 6.97
N LEU A 79 16.45 19.21 8.02
CA LEU A 79 16.37 18.10 8.96
C LEU A 79 15.04 18.10 9.72
N ALA A 80 14.60 19.26 10.23
CA ALA A 80 13.30 19.38 10.89
C ALA A 80 12.13 18.99 9.97
N TRP A 81 12.20 19.38 8.69
CA TRP A 81 11.22 18.95 7.69
C TRP A 81 11.29 17.45 7.38
N LEU A 82 12.49 16.87 7.26
CA LEU A 82 12.65 15.42 7.06
C LEU A 82 12.06 14.62 8.23
N ASP A 83 12.23 15.12 9.45
CA ASP A 83 11.67 14.50 10.66
C ASP A 83 10.13 14.54 10.63
N SER A 84 9.53 15.66 10.25
CA SER A 84 8.07 15.78 10.14
C SER A 84 7.49 14.86 9.05
N VAL A 85 8.13 14.82 7.88
CA VAL A 85 7.72 13.93 6.78
C VAL A 85 7.86 12.46 7.19
N THR A 86 8.96 12.09 7.83
CA THR A 86 9.21 10.70 8.27
C THR A 86 8.20 10.25 9.34
N ALA A 87 7.83 11.14 10.25
CA ALA A 87 6.79 10.87 11.24
C ALA A 87 5.43 10.59 10.55
N GLY A 88 5.03 11.41 9.59
CA GLY A 88 3.78 11.21 8.82
C GLY A 88 3.77 9.91 8.01
N LEU A 89 4.89 9.56 7.38
CA LEU A 89 5.03 8.31 6.61
C LEU A 89 4.92 7.07 7.51
N THR A 90 5.44 7.13 8.74
CA THR A 90 5.39 6.00 9.68
C THR A 90 3.94 5.71 10.09
N VAL A 91 3.19 6.75 10.45
CA VAL A 91 1.75 6.62 10.80
C VAL A 91 0.96 6.02 9.64
N THR A 92 1.21 6.49 8.42
CA THR A 92 0.49 6.00 7.24
C THR A 92 0.81 4.54 6.94
N ARG A 93 2.08 4.14 7.06
CA ARG A 93 2.50 2.76 6.83
C ARG A 93 1.84 1.80 7.81
N ASP A 94 1.79 2.16 9.09
CA ASP A 94 1.20 1.31 10.13
C ASP A 94 -0.31 1.18 9.91
N ALA A 95 -1.00 2.28 9.60
CA ALA A 95 -2.43 2.26 9.23
C ALA A 95 -2.70 1.46 7.95
N THR A 96 -1.81 1.54 6.95
CA THR A 96 -1.93 0.75 5.71
C THR A 96 -1.76 -0.73 5.99
N ARG A 97 -0.76 -1.10 6.80
CA ARG A 97 -0.52 -2.48 7.20
C ARG A 97 -1.72 -3.07 7.93
N GLU A 98 -2.29 -2.33 8.88
CA GLU A 98 -3.49 -2.74 9.62
C GLU A 98 -4.66 -3.02 8.66
N LYS A 99 -4.95 -2.10 7.73
CA LYS A 99 -6.01 -2.28 6.73
C LYS A 99 -5.77 -3.50 5.83
N VAL A 100 -4.55 -3.69 5.34
CA VAL A 100 -4.20 -4.82 4.48
C VAL A 100 -4.31 -6.15 5.24
N THR A 101 -3.84 -6.20 6.48
CA THR A 101 -3.99 -7.39 7.33
C THR A 101 -5.46 -7.70 7.57
N ALA A 102 -6.27 -6.71 7.96
CA ALA A 102 -7.71 -6.92 8.17
C ALA A 102 -8.43 -7.38 6.90
N ALA A 103 -8.07 -6.85 5.73
CA ALA A 103 -8.62 -7.29 4.45
C ALA A 103 -8.21 -8.73 4.11
N ALA A 104 -6.96 -9.11 4.38
CA ALA A 104 -6.48 -10.48 4.19
C ALA A 104 -7.19 -11.46 5.12
N ASP A 105 -7.37 -11.10 6.40
CA ASP A 105 -8.09 -11.92 7.39
C ASP A 105 -9.57 -12.10 6.99
N THR A 106 -10.21 -11.02 6.53
CA THR A 106 -11.59 -11.06 6.04
C THR A 106 -11.72 -11.98 4.82
N LEU A 107 -10.80 -11.86 3.86
CA LEU A 107 -10.80 -12.69 2.66
C LEU A 107 -10.54 -14.17 3.01
N ALA A 108 -9.63 -14.45 3.94
CA ALA A 108 -9.37 -15.81 4.41
C ALA A 108 -10.62 -16.43 5.05
N ALA A 109 -11.33 -15.68 5.89
CA ALA A 109 -12.59 -16.12 6.49
C ALA A 109 -13.67 -16.39 5.42
N GLU A 110 -13.76 -15.54 4.40
CA GLU A 110 -14.70 -15.70 3.29
C GLU A 110 -14.40 -16.96 2.48
N VAL A 111 -13.14 -17.19 2.14
CA VAL A 111 -12.71 -18.40 1.42
C VAL A 111 -13.07 -19.65 2.22
N HIS A 112 -12.77 -19.68 3.52
CA HIS A 112 -13.15 -20.81 4.37
C HIS A 112 -14.66 -21.05 4.44
N ARG A 113 -15.46 -19.98 4.49
CA ARG A 113 -16.93 -20.09 4.44
C ARG A 113 -17.39 -20.71 3.13
N LEU A 114 -16.88 -20.22 2.00
CA LEU A 114 -17.23 -20.71 0.67
C LEU A 114 -16.78 -22.17 0.44
N GLU A 115 -15.61 -22.56 0.96
CA GLU A 115 -15.15 -23.94 0.93
C GLU A 115 -16.11 -24.88 1.69
N ALA A 116 -16.56 -24.48 2.87
CA ALA A 116 -17.53 -25.26 3.66
C ALA A 116 -18.89 -25.36 2.95
N GLU A 117 -19.39 -24.26 2.38
CA GLU A 117 -20.63 -24.24 1.59
C GLU A 117 -20.52 -25.16 0.36
N LEU A 118 -19.39 -25.14 -0.34
CA LEU A 118 -19.14 -26.01 -1.50
C LEU A 118 -19.12 -27.48 -1.09
N GLN A 119 -18.43 -27.83 0.00
CA GLN A 119 -18.42 -29.21 0.50
C GLN A 119 -19.82 -29.71 0.87
N ALA A 120 -20.62 -28.86 1.53
CA ALA A 120 -22.00 -29.19 1.86
C ALA A 120 -22.85 -29.40 0.60
N ALA A 121 -22.71 -28.53 -0.41
CA ALA A 121 -23.42 -28.65 -1.67
C ALA A 121 -23.06 -29.93 -2.44
N LEU A 122 -21.77 -30.29 -2.50
CA LEU A 122 -21.30 -31.51 -3.14
C LEU A 122 -21.85 -32.77 -2.45
N LEU A 123 -21.92 -32.78 -1.11
CA LEU A 123 -22.54 -33.86 -0.37
C LEU A 123 -24.03 -34.00 -0.69
N GLN A 124 -24.76 -32.88 -0.69
CA GLN A 124 -26.20 -32.87 -1.04
C GLN A 124 -26.44 -33.36 -2.46
N LEU A 125 -25.59 -32.95 -3.41
CA LEU A 125 -25.66 -33.42 -4.79
C LEU A 125 -25.50 -34.95 -4.86
N GLY A 126 -24.47 -35.51 -4.21
CA GLY A 126 -24.26 -36.96 -4.19
C GLY A 126 -25.43 -37.74 -3.58
N LEU A 127 -26.04 -37.21 -2.51
CA LEU A 127 -27.25 -37.82 -1.91
C LEU A 127 -28.46 -37.76 -2.85
N ALA A 128 -28.65 -36.64 -3.54
CA ALA A 128 -29.72 -36.48 -4.53
C ALA A 128 -29.55 -37.43 -5.72
N GLU A 129 -28.32 -37.57 -6.24
CA GLU A 129 -27.98 -38.50 -7.31
C GLU A 129 -28.27 -39.97 -6.91
N GLN A 130 -27.89 -40.37 -5.69
CA GLN A 130 -28.22 -41.69 -5.16
C GLN A 130 -29.74 -41.90 -5.07
N ARG A 131 -30.49 -40.89 -4.60
CA ARG A 131 -31.95 -40.98 -4.49
C ARG A 131 -32.62 -41.12 -5.84
N ILE A 132 -32.16 -40.37 -6.85
CA ILE A 132 -32.64 -40.49 -8.23
C ILE A 132 -32.45 -41.93 -8.73
N LYS A 133 -31.25 -42.49 -8.56
CA LYS A 133 -30.95 -43.86 -9.00
C LYS A 133 -31.87 -44.90 -8.35
N VAL A 134 -32.14 -44.77 -7.05
CA VAL A 134 -33.09 -45.66 -6.33
C VAL A 134 -34.49 -45.52 -6.91
N LEU A 135 -34.97 -44.29 -7.11
CA LEU A 135 -36.31 -44.03 -7.66
C LEU A 135 -36.46 -44.53 -9.11
N GLU A 136 -35.39 -44.48 -9.91
CA GLU A 136 -35.39 -45.02 -11.27
C GLU A 136 -35.54 -46.54 -11.28
N VAL A 137 -34.86 -47.25 -10.37
CA VAL A 137 -35.01 -48.71 -10.20
C VAL A 137 -36.42 -49.05 -9.73
N GLU A 138 -36.92 -48.39 -8.69
CA GLU A 138 -38.29 -48.58 -8.19
C GLU A 138 -39.34 -48.35 -9.28
N ARG A 139 -39.17 -47.28 -10.08
CA ARG A 139 -40.04 -46.98 -11.22
C ARG A 139 -40.00 -48.10 -12.27
N ALA A 140 -38.81 -48.61 -12.61
CA ALA A 140 -38.67 -49.68 -13.60
C ALA A 140 -39.36 -50.97 -13.12
N GLU A 141 -39.19 -51.34 -11.85
CA GLU A 141 -39.85 -52.50 -11.25
C GLU A 141 -41.38 -52.37 -11.27
N LEU A 142 -41.90 -51.20 -10.88
CA LEU A 142 -43.34 -50.93 -10.90
C LEU A 142 -43.91 -51.04 -12.31
N MET A 143 -43.21 -50.49 -13.31
CA MET A 143 -43.62 -50.58 -14.71
C MET A 143 -43.64 -52.03 -15.21
N SER A 144 -42.66 -52.85 -14.84
CA SER A 144 -42.64 -54.28 -15.19
C SER A 144 -43.85 -55.01 -14.59
N ARG A 145 -44.11 -54.82 -13.28
CA ARG A 145 -45.25 -55.46 -12.59
C ARG A 145 -46.59 -55.06 -13.20
N GLN A 146 -46.76 -53.78 -13.56
CA GLN A 146 -47.96 -53.30 -14.22
C GLN A 146 -48.16 -53.90 -15.61
N LEU A 147 -47.07 -54.13 -16.35
CA LEU A 147 -47.12 -54.78 -17.65
C LEU A 147 -47.56 -56.24 -17.52
N ASP A 148 -46.98 -56.98 -16.57
CA ASP A 148 -47.30 -58.39 -16.31
C ASP A 148 -48.76 -58.57 -15.89
N GLN A 149 -49.27 -57.69 -15.03
CA GLN A 149 -50.69 -57.69 -14.61
C GLN A 149 -51.65 -57.41 -15.78
N ARG A 150 -51.22 -56.60 -16.76
CA ARG A 150 -52.01 -56.27 -17.95
C ARG A 150 -52.08 -57.43 -18.94
N ILE A 151 -50.98 -58.18 -19.11
CA ILE A 151 -50.91 -59.35 -20.00
C ILE A 151 -51.65 -60.55 -19.40
N GLY A 152 -51.61 -60.72 -18.07
CA GLY A 152 -52.34 -61.79 -17.38
C GLY A 152 -53.86 -61.61 -17.25
N SER A 153 -54.40 -60.45 -17.65
CA SER A 153 -55.85 -60.14 -17.57
C SER A 153 -56.55 -60.18 -18.94
N THR A 154 -55.85 -60.55 -20.00
CA THR A 154 -56.38 -60.78 -21.37
C THR A 154 -56.37 -62.25 -21.72
#